data_AF-A0A7J0E6X4-F1
#
_entry.id   AF-A0A7J0E6X4-F1
#
_cell.length_a   1.000
_cell.length_b   1.000
_cell.length_c   1.000
_cell.angle_alpha   90.00
_cell.angle_beta   90.00
_cell.angle_gamma   90.00
#
_symmetry.space_group_name_H-M   'P 1'
#
loop_
_entity.id
_entity.type
_entity.pdbx_description
1 polymer ?
#
loop_
_entity_poly.entity_id
_entity_poly.type
_entity_poly.pdbx_seq_one_letter_code
_entity_poly.pdbx_strand_id
1 'polypeptide(L)'
;MDSSEEDEGEEYLFKVVIIGDSAVGKSNLLSRYARNEFNPHSKSTIGERFRAVTSAYYRGAVGALIVYDISRRTSFDSVARWLEELKSKCVLVYGSSSK
;
A
#
# COMPACT_ATOMS: atom_id res chain seq x y z
N MET A 1 -10.42 19.84 43.09
CA MET A 1 -9.94 18.45 43.03
C MET A 1 -11.14 17.66 42.53
N ASP A 2 -11.21 17.16 41.32
CA ASP A 2 -10.20 16.92 40.29
C ASP A 2 -10.93 17.00 38.95
N SER A 3 -10.43 17.85 38.05
CA SER A 3 -10.91 17.91 36.67
C SER A 3 -10.04 16.94 35.88
N SER A 4 -10.34 15.65 35.97
CA SER A 4 -9.68 14.63 35.14
C SER A 4 -10.26 14.77 33.72
N GLU A 5 -9.72 15.70 32.95
CA GLU A 5 -9.87 15.69 31.50
C GLU A 5 -9.20 14.41 31.01
N GLU A 6 -10.02 13.39 30.72
CA GLU A 6 -9.57 12.20 30.01
C GLU A 6 -9.07 12.67 28.66
N ASP A 7 -7.75 12.58 28.45
CA ASP A 7 -7.10 12.82 27.17
C ASP A 7 -7.64 11.75 26.19
N GLU A 8 -8.74 12.07 25.50
CA GLU A 8 -9.28 11.30 24.39
C GLU A 8 -8.20 11.28 23.31
N GLY A 9 -7.32 10.28 23.39
CA GLY A 9 -6.21 10.13 22.46
C GLY A 9 -6.72 10.11 21.02
N GLU A 10 -6.27 11.08 20.23
CA GLU A 10 -6.64 11.22 18.82
C GLU A 10 -6.42 9.91 18.05
N GLU A 11 -7.50 9.34 17.50
CA GLU A 11 -7.43 8.12 16.70
C GLU A 11 -6.92 8.45 15.28
N TYR A 12 -5.64 8.18 15.04
CA TYR A 12 -5.05 8.39 13.72
C TYR A 12 -5.32 7.20 12.78
N LEU A 13 -6.12 7.45 11.73
CA LEU A 13 -6.32 6.49 10.64
C LEU A 13 -5.38 6.78 9.46
N PHE A 14 -4.39 5.90 9.26
CA PHE A 14 -3.51 5.95 8.09
C PHE A 14 -3.92 4.92 7.03
N LYS A 15 -4.21 5.39 5.82
CA LYS A 15 -4.41 4.51 4.65
C LYS A 15 -3.07 4.28 3.95
N VAL A 16 -2.60 3.04 3.94
CA VAL A 16 -1.38 2.64 3.22
C VAL A 16 -1.72 1.63 2.13
N VAL A 17 -1.15 1.81 0.94
CA VAL A 17 -1.36 0.88 -0.20
C VAL A 17 -0.16 -0.05 -0.36
N ILE A 18 -0.41 -1.32 -0.69
CA ILE A 18 0.65 -2.28 -0.99
C ILE A 18 0.58 -2.67 -2.46
N ILE A 19 1.68 -2.47 -3.18
CA ILE A 19 1.78 -2.71 -4.63
C ILE A 19 2.98 -3.58 -4.97
N GLY A 20 2.99 -4.12 -6.19
CA GLY A 20 4.00 -5.06 -6.67
C GLY A 20 3.40 -6.14 -7.56
N ASP A 21 4.25 -6.93 -8.20
CA ASP A 21 3.83 -7.97 -9.15
C ASP A 21 2.95 -9.04 -8.50
N SER A 22 2.21 -9.80 -9.32
CA SER A 22 1.48 -10.94 -8.81
C SER A 22 2.42 -11.96 -8.15
N ALA A 23 1.89 -12.67 -7.15
CA ALA A 23 2.59 -13.71 -6.39
C ALA A 23 3.88 -13.29 -5.66
N VAL A 24 4.21 -11.99 -5.54
CA VAL A 24 5.36 -11.52 -4.71
C VAL A 24 5.10 -11.61 -3.19
N GLY A 25 3.93 -12.08 -2.77
CA GLY A 25 3.61 -12.28 -1.35
C GLY A 25 2.84 -11.17 -0.65
N LYS A 26 2.32 -10.17 -1.36
CA LYS A 26 1.55 -9.04 -0.77
C LYS A 26 0.43 -9.47 0.19
N SER A 27 -0.40 -10.44 -0.21
CA SER A 27 -1.48 -10.95 0.65
C SER A 27 -0.95 -11.68 1.89
N ASN A 28 0.10 -12.50 1.75
CA ASN A 28 0.71 -13.18 2.88
C ASN A 28 1.39 -12.20 3.84
N LEU A 29 1.96 -11.10 3.34
CA LEU A 29 2.51 -10.04 4.18
C LEU A 29 1.42 -9.40 5.05
N LEU A 30 0.27 -9.07 4.45
CA LEU A 30 -0.88 -8.51 5.18
C LEU A 30 -1.45 -9.49 6.19
N SER A 31 -1.70 -10.74 5.79
CA SER A 31 -2.23 -11.77 6.70
C SER A 31 -1.26 -12.06 7.84
N ARG A 32 0.04 -12.08 7.58
CA ARG A 32 1.05 -12.28 8.62
C ARG A 32 1.06 -11.11 9.60
N TYR A 33 1.01 -9.87 9.11
CA TYR A 33 1.01 -8.70 9.98
C TYR A 33 -0.28 -8.59 10.81
N ALA A 34 -1.45 -8.72 10.17
CA ALA A 34 -2.74 -8.47 10.81
C ALA A 34 -3.26 -9.65 11.64
N ARG A 35 -2.89 -10.90 11.29
CA ARG A 35 -3.47 -12.11 11.88
C ARG A 35 -2.43 -13.14 12.31
N ASN A 36 -1.15 -12.86 12.13
CA ASN A 36 -0.06 -13.83 12.33
C ASN A 36 -0.26 -15.13 11.52
N GLU A 37 -0.85 -15.04 10.32
CA GLU A 37 -1.16 -16.17 9.45
C GLU A 37 -0.26 -16.21 8.22
N PHE A 38 0.09 -17.42 7.76
CA PHE A 38 0.79 -17.61 6.49
C PHE A 38 0.20 -18.78 5.72
N ASN A 39 -0.13 -18.54 4.45
CA ASN A 39 -0.63 -19.57 3.56
C ASN A 39 0.38 -19.84 2.44
N PRO A 40 1.08 -21.00 2.45
CA PRO A 40 2.05 -21.37 1.41
C PRO A 40 1.42 -21.45 0.01
N HIS A 41 0.11 -21.72 -0.06
CA HIS A 41 -0.64 -21.84 -1.31
C HIS A 41 -1.40 -20.56 -1.67
N SER A 42 -0.93 -19.39 -1.20
CA SER A 42 -1.53 -18.11 -1.56
C SER A 42 -1.58 -17.96 -3.09
N LYS A 43 -2.79 -17.99 -3.66
CA LYS A 43 -3.01 -17.73 -5.09
C LYS A 43 -2.90 -16.22 -5.37
N SER A 44 -2.69 -15.88 -6.65
CA SER A 44 -2.81 -14.49 -7.14
C SER A 44 -4.12 -13.87 -6.63
N THR A 45 -4.03 -12.74 -5.94
CA THR A 45 -5.20 -12.03 -5.42
C THR A 45 -6.07 -11.58 -6.58
N ILE A 46 -7.40 -11.62 -6.40
CA ILE A 46 -8.43 -11.22 -7.38
C ILE A 46 -8.23 -9.79 -7.96
N GLY A 47 -7.40 -8.97 -7.31
CA GLY A 47 -7.09 -7.59 -7.70
C GLY A 47 -6.45 -7.39 -9.09
N GLU A 48 -5.95 -8.43 -9.77
CA GLU A 48 -5.46 -8.29 -11.14
C GLU A 48 -6.57 -7.89 -12.14
N ARG A 49 -7.83 -8.26 -11.85
CA ARG A 49 -9.00 -7.89 -12.67
C ARG A 49 -9.48 -6.45 -12.49
N PHE A 50 -8.93 -5.71 -11.52
CA PHE A 50 -9.39 -4.36 -11.14
C PHE A 50 -8.44 -3.25 -11.58
N ARG A 51 -7.59 -3.48 -12.60
CA ARG A 51 -6.75 -2.42 -13.19
C ARG A 51 -7.54 -1.14 -13.52
N ALA A 52 -8.83 -1.25 -13.86
CA ALA A 52 -9.72 -0.13 -14.16
C ALA A 52 -10.14 0.71 -12.93
N VAL A 53 -9.98 0.20 -11.69
CA VAL A 53 -10.38 0.88 -10.44
C VAL A 53 -9.17 1.44 -9.68
N THR A 54 -7.98 1.45 -10.29
CA THR A 54 -6.73 1.77 -9.58
C THR A 54 -6.73 3.16 -8.92
N SER A 55 -7.31 4.19 -9.54
CA SER A 55 -7.32 5.55 -8.96
C SER A 55 -8.01 5.64 -7.60
N ALA A 56 -9.09 4.88 -7.38
CA ALA A 56 -9.82 4.86 -6.11
C ALA A 56 -9.01 4.22 -4.97
N TYR A 57 -8.16 3.24 -5.28
CA TYR A 57 -7.29 2.60 -4.29
C TYR A 57 -6.24 3.56 -3.74
N TYR A 58 -5.65 4.40 -4.60
CA TYR A 58 -4.61 5.36 -4.21
C TYR A 58 -5.17 6.62 -3.53
N ARG A 59 -6.44 6.98 -3.76
CA ARG A 59 -7.05 8.18 -3.16
C ARG A 59 -7.03 8.14 -1.63
N GLY A 60 -6.47 9.19 -1.01
CA GLY A 60 -6.39 9.31 0.46
C GLY A 60 -5.35 8.39 1.11
N ALA A 61 -4.53 7.68 0.32
CA ALA A 61 -3.40 6.95 0.87
C ALA A 61 -2.29 7.93 1.27
N VAL A 62 -1.77 7.78 2.48
CA VAL A 62 -0.67 8.60 3.02
C VAL A 62 0.71 8.03 2.68
N GLY A 63 0.75 6.75 2.29
CA GLY A 63 1.98 6.05 1.97
C GLY A 63 1.72 4.79 1.14
N ALA A 64 2.81 4.25 0.60
CA ALA A 64 2.78 3.02 -0.20
C ALA A 64 3.95 2.10 0.16
N LEU A 65 3.72 0.80 0.19
CA LEU A 65 4.75 -0.24 0.23
C LEU A 65 4.85 -0.91 -1.14
N ILE A 66 6.05 -0.97 -1.68
CA ILE A 66 6.34 -1.73 -2.91
C ILE A 66 6.99 -3.05 -2.51
N VAL A 67 6.43 -4.16 -2.98
CA VAL A 67 6.85 -5.52 -2.63
C VAL A 67 7.35 -6.23 -3.88
N TYR A 68 8.50 -6.88 -3.77
CA TYR A 68 9.06 -7.76 -4.78
C TYR A 68 9.54 -9.06 -4.13
N ASP A 69 9.79 -10.08 -4.95
CA ASP A 69 10.28 -11.38 -4.52
C ASP A 69 11.78 -11.48 -4.81
N ILE A 70 12.60 -11.68 -3.77
CA ILE A 70 14.06 -11.74 -3.87
C ILE A 70 14.55 -12.89 -4.76
N SER A 71 13.78 -13.97 -4.87
CA SER A 71 14.10 -15.12 -5.72
C SER A 71 13.77 -14.88 -7.20
N ARG A 72 13.02 -13.82 -7.52
CA ARG A 72 12.57 -13.50 -8.88
C ARG A 72 12.97 -12.08 -9.28
N ARG A 73 14.14 -11.97 -9.93
CA ARG A 73 14.70 -10.70 -10.38
C ARG A 73 13.74 -9.86 -11.22
N THR A 74 12.93 -10.48 -12.08
CA THR A 74 11.93 -9.77 -12.88
C THR A 74 10.94 -8.95 -12.04
N SER A 75 10.59 -9.43 -10.84
CA SER A 75 9.70 -8.70 -9.94
C SER A 75 10.37 -7.46 -9.33
N PHE A 76 11.70 -7.47 -9.20
CA PHE A 76 12.48 -6.31 -8.81
C PHE A 76 12.56 -5.30 -9.95
N ASP A 77 12.79 -5.76 -11.19
CA ASP A 77 12.86 -4.85 -12.34
C ASP A 77 11.52 -4.11 -12.57
N SER A 78 10.38 -4.75 -12.24
CA SER A 78 9.05 -4.13 -12.23
C SER A 78 8.88 -3.01 -11.18
N VAL A 79 9.73 -2.92 -10.15
CA VAL A 79 9.61 -1.91 -9.07
C VAL A 79 9.63 -0.48 -9.61
N ALA A 80 10.48 -0.20 -10.61
CA ALA A 80 10.57 1.12 -11.23
C ALA A 80 9.22 1.54 -11.84
N ARG A 81 8.57 0.62 -12.56
CA ARG A 81 7.24 0.84 -13.12
C ARG A 81 6.19 1.09 -12.03
N TRP A 82 6.23 0.33 -10.93
CA TRP A 82 5.32 0.52 -9.81
C TRP A 82 5.50 1.87 -9.12
N LEU A 83 6.74 2.35 -9.01
CA LEU A 83 7.05 3.67 -8.49
C LEU A 83 6.54 4.80 -9.40
N GLU A 84 6.69 4.65 -10.72
CA GLU A 84 6.14 5.60 -11.69
C GLU A 84 4.60 5.64 -11.63
N GLU A 85 3.95 4.47 -11.49
CA GLU A 85 2.50 4.40 -11.34
C GLU A 85 2.03 5.14 -10.08
N LEU A 86 2.73 4.97 -8.95
CA LEU A 86 2.45 5.72 -7.73
C LEU A 86 2.60 7.22 -7.92
N LYS A 87 3.69 7.67 -8.54
CA LYS A 87 3.93 9.10 -8.80
C LYS A 87 2.90 9.70 -9.74
N SER A 88 2.43 8.93 -10.71
CA SER A 88 1.40 9.36 -11.66
C SER A 88 0.01 9.46 -11.03
N LYS A 89 -0.33 8.58 -10.07
CA LYS A 89 -1.69 8.49 -9.50
C LYS A 89 -1.83 9.21 -8.16
N CYS A 90 -0.77 9.24 -7.36
CA CYS A 90 -0.68 10.09 -6.19
C CYS A 90 -0.12 11.44 -6.66
N VAL A 91 -1.01 12.39 -6.93
CA VAL A 91 -0.63 13.79 -6.82
C VAL A 91 -0.36 14.02 -5.33
N LEU A 92 0.88 13.76 -4.90
CA LEU A 92 1.38 14.45 -3.72
C LEU A 92 1.38 15.92 -4.14
N VAL A 93 0.44 16.68 -3.58
CA VAL A 93 0.36 18.12 -3.71
C VAL A 93 1.64 18.69 -3.07
N TYR A 94 2.73 18.66 -3.82
CA TYR A 94 3.99 19.30 -3.51
C TYR A 94 4.44 19.95 -4.82
N GLY A 95 3.91 21.14 -5.09
CA GLY A 95 4.38 21.98 -6.19
C GLY A 95 3.35 22.33 -7.26
N SER A 96 2.32 23.07 -6.88
CA SER A 96 1.95 24.24 -7.69
C SER A 96 2.36 25.49 -6.92
N SER A 97 3.68 25.74 -6.87
CA SER A 97 4.15 27.11 -6.71
C SER A 97 4.16 27.71 -8.10
N SER A 98 3.29 28.69 -8.29
CA SER A 98 3.10 29.49 -9.49
C SER A 98 4.44 29.92 -10.10
N LYS A 99 4.59 29.71 -11.41
CA LYS A 99 5.21 30.70 -12.26
C LYS A 99 4.12 31.32 -13.13
#